data_AF-A0A2G1NWQ8-F1
#
_entry.id   AF-A0A2G1NWQ8-F1
#
_cell.length_a   1.000
_cell.length_b   1.000
_cell.length_c   1.000
_cell.angle_alpha   90.00
_cell.angle_beta   90.00
_cell.angle_gamma   90.00
#
_symmetry.space_group_name_H-M   'P 1'
#
loop_
_entity.id
_entity.type
_entity.pdbx_description
1 polymer ?
#
loop_
_entity_poly.entity_id
_entity_poly.type
_entity_poly.pdbx_seq_one_letter_code
_entity_poly.pdbx_strand_id
1 'polypeptide(L)'
;MGSTEKDTTTLIDVTKFDTSDYKSARKNAPKSPRSTTGPIKAWETDPNFKYEVQRQPGGKDLLYCYQCSTCTLSCPIREINPDFNPRRIIEMAVLGMKEEILSSEEIWICASCQTCYERCPQNVKFSEVIGAIKNVAMKEAQEGNIEITSKKPGFDGSFMRMIEMFGRLYEPGLLMDFLLLKNKDFNGLFGYMPLGINMFKKGKIAFFPSKIKGMDCIKNIFEKLEEE
;
A
#
# COMPACT_ATOMS: atom_id res chain seq x y z
N MET A 1 11.77 -16.75 -36.90
CA MET A 1 11.90 -18.14 -36.39
C MET A 1 13.33 -18.28 -35.87
N GLY A 2 13.62 -18.49 -34.60
CA GLY A 2 12.82 -18.79 -33.43
C GLY A 2 13.56 -18.33 -32.16
N SER A 3 12.79 -18.32 -31.08
CA SER A 3 13.10 -17.94 -29.70
C SER A 3 14.29 -18.69 -29.09
N THR A 4 15.16 -17.97 -28.38
CA THR A 4 16.02 -18.55 -27.33
C THR A 4 15.40 -18.27 -25.97
N GLU A 5 14.59 -19.23 -25.56
CA GLU A 5 14.01 -19.39 -24.23
C GLU A 5 15.15 -19.61 -23.23
N LYS A 6 15.34 -18.68 -22.28
CA LYS A 6 16.24 -18.90 -21.15
C LYS A 6 15.42 -19.55 -20.05
N ASP A 7 15.58 -20.86 -19.91
CA ASP A 7 15.03 -21.67 -18.83
C ASP A 7 15.32 -21.01 -17.47
N THR A 8 14.25 -20.59 -16.79
CA THR A 8 14.26 -19.98 -15.46
C THR A 8 13.83 -21.00 -14.39
N THR A 9 14.23 -22.26 -14.56
CA THR A 9 13.90 -23.33 -13.62
C THR A 9 15.15 -24.00 -13.09
N THR A 10 15.97 -23.25 -12.35
CA THR A 10 16.98 -23.87 -11.49
C THR A 10 16.24 -24.43 -10.27
N LEU A 11 15.79 -25.68 -10.36
CA LEU A 11 15.35 -26.45 -9.20
C LEU A 11 16.51 -26.46 -8.18
N ILE A 12 16.26 -25.88 -7.00
CA ILE A 12 17.23 -25.90 -5.91
C ILE A 12 17.38 -27.36 -5.47
N ASP A 13 18.51 -27.97 -5.81
CA ASP A 13 18.89 -29.31 -5.38
C ASP A 13 19.16 -29.28 -3.86
N VAL A 14 18.12 -29.57 -3.07
CA VAL A 14 18.17 -29.61 -1.60
C VAL A 14 19.21 -30.60 -1.05
N THR A 15 19.74 -31.52 -1.87
CA THR A 15 20.82 -32.42 -1.47
C THR A 15 22.21 -31.78 -1.53
N LYS A 16 22.33 -30.60 -2.13
CA LYS A 16 23.59 -29.83 -2.26
C LYS A 16 23.62 -28.53 -1.46
N PHE A 17 22.62 -28.29 -0.62
CA PHE A 17 22.54 -27.08 0.20
C PHE A 17 23.53 -27.16 1.37
N ASP A 18 24.67 -26.47 1.26
CA ASP A 18 25.71 -26.47 2.31
C ASP A 18 25.48 -25.31 3.31
N THR A 19 25.86 -25.52 4.57
CA THR A 19 25.87 -24.50 5.62
C THR A 19 26.73 -23.27 5.27
N SER A 20 27.66 -23.41 4.33
CA SER A 20 28.44 -22.31 3.77
C SER A 20 27.59 -21.37 2.90
N ASP A 21 26.62 -21.91 2.15
CA ASP A 21 25.62 -21.16 1.38
C ASP A 21 24.67 -20.39 2.29
N TYR A 22 24.31 -20.96 3.45
CA TYR A 22 23.53 -20.26 4.47
C TYR A 22 24.30 -19.05 5.06
N LYS A 23 25.61 -19.21 5.33
CA LYS A 23 26.44 -18.12 5.88
C LYS A 23 26.66 -16.99 4.88
N SER A 24 26.85 -17.32 3.59
CA SER A 24 27.01 -16.34 2.52
C SER A 24 25.70 -15.58 2.25
N ALA A 25 24.56 -16.30 2.20
CA ALA A 25 23.23 -15.71 2.08
C ALA A 25 22.88 -14.80 3.27
N ARG A 26 23.23 -15.19 4.50
CA ARG A 26 23.02 -14.36 5.71
C ARG A 26 23.90 -13.11 5.75
N LYS A 27 25.13 -13.17 5.24
CA LYS A 27 26.03 -11.99 5.14
C LYS A 27 25.48 -10.96 4.16
N ASN A 28 24.86 -11.42 3.08
CA ASN A 28 24.32 -10.58 2.02
C ASN A 28 22.82 -10.30 2.17
N ALA A 29 22.18 -10.83 3.22
CA ALA A 29 20.78 -10.59 3.48
C ALA A 29 20.55 -9.09 3.74
N PRO A 30 19.52 -8.48 3.13
CA PRO A 30 19.16 -7.11 3.44
C PRO A 30 18.92 -7.01 4.94
N LYS A 31 19.67 -6.12 5.59
CA LYS A 31 19.48 -5.85 7.02
C LYS A 31 18.08 -5.26 7.14
N SER A 32 17.19 -5.92 7.89
CA SER A 32 15.88 -5.37 8.21
C SER A 32 16.05 -3.91 8.67
N PRO A 33 15.19 -2.97 8.24
CA PRO A 33 15.33 -1.57 8.63
C PRO A 33 15.30 -1.51 10.15
N ARG A 34 16.46 -1.35 10.79
CA ARG A 34 16.54 -1.12 12.23
C ARG A 34 15.83 0.21 12.49
N SER A 35 15.23 0.39 13.67
CA SER A 35 14.85 1.73 14.10
C SER A 35 16.05 2.64 13.86
N THR A 36 15.82 3.76 13.18
CA THR A 36 16.87 4.72 12.82
C THR A 36 17.46 5.39 14.07
N THR A 37 16.87 5.16 15.24
CA THR A 37 17.05 5.88 16.50
C THR A 37 17.22 4.93 17.70
N GLY A 38 18.15 3.97 17.64
CA GLY A 38 18.52 3.18 18.83
C GLY A 38 17.43 2.24 19.38
N PRO A 39 17.54 1.75 20.63
CA PRO A 39 16.53 0.86 21.21
C PRO A 39 15.19 1.57 21.39
N ILE A 40 14.10 0.87 21.03
CA ILE A 40 12.74 1.37 21.24
C ILE A 40 12.52 1.50 22.75
N LYS A 41 12.13 2.69 23.18
CA LYS A 41 11.87 2.97 24.59
C LYS A 41 10.40 2.71 24.88
N ALA A 42 10.12 1.85 25.85
CA ALA A 42 8.76 1.42 26.18
C ALA A 42 7.85 2.58 26.67
N TRP A 43 8.42 3.69 27.12
CA TRP A 43 7.65 4.87 27.56
C TRP A 43 7.30 5.84 26.42
N GLU A 44 7.86 5.65 25.22
CA GLU A 44 7.55 6.44 24.02
C GLU A 44 6.42 5.79 23.19
N THR A 45 6.03 4.55 23.49
CA THR A 45 4.94 3.86 22.78
C THR A 45 3.57 4.16 23.40
N ASP A 46 2.51 4.09 22.57
CA ASP A 46 1.12 4.20 23.00
C ASP A 46 0.45 2.81 23.08
N PRO A 47 0.28 2.23 24.27
CA PRO A 47 -0.33 0.91 24.44
C PRO A 47 -1.79 0.82 23.95
N ASN A 48 -2.48 1.96 23.81
CA ASN A 48 -3.87 2.02 23.39
C ASN A 48 -4.03 2.04 21.87
N PHE A 49 -2.96 2.28 21.11
CA PHE A 49 -3.01 2.35 19.65
C PHE A 49 -3.61 1.10 19.01
N LYS A 50 -3.32 -0.09 19.54
CA LYS A 50 -3.92 -1.35 19.06
C LYS A 50 -5.45 -1.37 19.15
N TYR A 51 -6.03 -0.73 20.19
CA TYR A 51 -7.48 -0.62 20.35
C TYR A 51 -8.06 0.46 19.44
N GLU A 52 -7.30 1.53 19.18
CA GLU A 52 -7.66 2.53 18.17
C GLU A 52 -7.79 1.88 16.79
N VAL A 53 -6.80 1.07 16.38
CA VAL A 53 -6.85 0.32 15.13
C VAL A 53 -8.01 -0.68 15.12
N GLN A 54 -8.28 -1.38 16.22
CA GLN A 54 -9.42 -2.32 16.29
C GLN A 54 -10.80 -1.67 16.13
N ARG A 55 -10.95 -0.39 16.51
CA ARG A 55 -12.20 0.36 16.35
C ARG A 55 -12.45 0.75 14.89
N GLN A 56 -11.40 0.83 14.09
CA GLN A 56 -11.53 1.12 12.66
C GLN A 56 -12.17 -0.06 11.91
N PRO A 57 -12.93 0.21 10.83
CA PRO A 57 -13.42 -0.83 9.94
C PRO A 57 -12.26 -1.71 9.45
N GLY A 58 -12.38 -3.03 9.63
CA GLY A 58 -11.35 -3.98 9.20
C GLY A 58 -10.20 -4.23 10.18
N GLY A 59 -10.16 -3.55 11.34
CA GLY A 59 -9.08 -3.68 12.32
C GLY A 59 -9.28 -4.76 13.40
N LYS A 60 -10.48 -5.36 13.49
CA LYS A 60 -10.91 -6.23 14.61
C LYS A 60 -9.94 -7.39 14.90
N ASP A 61 -9.43 -8.01 13.83
CA ASP A 61 -8.65 -9.25 13.90
C ASP A 61 -7.16 -9.02 14.25
N LEU A 62 -6.74 -7.76 14.45
CA LEU A 62 -5.34 -7.39 14.71
C LEU A 62 -4.70 -8.22 15.84
N LEU A 63 -5.43 -8.41 16.95
CA LEU A 63 -4.92 -9.06 18.15
C LEU A 63 -4.87 -10.60 18.07
N TYR A 64 -5.43 -11.21 17.01
CA TYR A 64 -5.31 -12.66 16.80
C TYR A 64 -3.95 -13.06 16.19
N CYS A 65 -3.14 -12.09 15.78
CA CYS A 65 -1.85 -12.36 15.18
C CYS A 65 -0.81 -12.86 16.21
N TYR A 66 -0.49 -14.14 16.11
CA TYR A 66 0.60 -14.83 16.81
C TYR A 66 1.97 -14.84 16.08
N GLN A 67 2.18 -13.94 15.12
CA GLN A 67 3.50 -13.66 14.51
C GLN A 67 4.17 -14.82 13.72
N CYS A 68 3.39 -15.71 13.09
CA CYS A 68 3.93 -16.86 12.32
C CYS A 68 4.66 -16.54 11.01
N SER A 69 4.67 -15.29 10.54
CA SER A 69 5.35 -14.83 9.29
C SER A 69 4.79 -15.36 7.95
N THR A 70 3.69 -16.12 7.91
CA THR A 70 3.10 -16.60 6.65
C THR A 70 2.77 -15.47 5.66
N CYS A 71 2.30 -14.33 6.17
CA CYS A 71 1.98 -13.15 5.39
C CYS A 71 3.23 -12.55 4.70
N THR A 72 4.38 -12.55 5.36
CA THR A 72 5.64 -12.01 4.82
C THR A 72 6.17 -12.91 3.71
N LEU A 73 6.12 -14.23 3.88
CA LEU A 73 6.57 -15.20 2.87
C LEU A 73 5.67 -15.22 1.63
N SER A 74 4.38 -14.93 1.81
CA SER A 74 3.38 -14.93 0.73
C SER A 74 3.29 -13.63 -0.04
N CYS A 75 4.01 -12.59 0.38
CA CYS A 75 3.81 -11.25 -0.15
C CYS A 75 4.61 -11.01 -1.44
N PRO A 76 3.96 -10.69 -2.58
CA PRO A 76 4.68 -10.36 -3.81
C PRO A 76 5.45 -9.04 -3.69
N ILE A 77 5.01 -8.12 -2.82
CA ILE A 77 5.71 -6.86 -2.57
C ILE A 77 7.04 -7.09 -1.86
N ARG A 78 7.15 -8.12 -1.01
CA ARG A 78 8.40 -8.47 -0.32
C ARG A 78 9.50 -8.89 -1.29
N GLU A 79 9.13 -9.49 -2.41
CA GLU A 79 10.03 -9.93 -3.47
C GLU A 79 10.65 -8.73 -4.19
N ILE A 80 9.85 -7.68 -4.42
CA ILE A 80 10.28 -6.45 -5.10
C ILE A 80 10.98 -5.49 -4.14
N ASN A 81 10.41 -5.32 -2.94
CA ASN A 81 10.93 -4.46 -1.89
C ASN A 81 11.29 -5.30 -0.66
N PRO A 82 12.59 -5.59 -0.46
CA PRO A 82 13.02 -6.42 0.64
C PRO A 82 12.88 -5.82 2.04
N ASP A 83 12.43 -4.58 2.18
CA ASP A 83 12.23 -3.95 3.48
C ASP A 83 10.77 -4.09 3.94
N PHE A 84 9.82 -4.20 3.00
CA PHE A 84 8.40 -4.31 3.31
C PHE A 84 8.08 -5.60 4.07
N ASN A 85 7.64 -5.52 5.32
CA ASN A 85 7.34 -6.70 6.13
C ASN A 85 5.95 -6.62 6.79
N PRO A 86 4.93 -7.30 6.23
CA PRO A 86 3.58 -7.36 6.79
C PRO A 86 3.52 -7.71 8.27
N ARG A 87 4.29 -8.72 8.68
CA ARG A 87 4.32 -9.17 10.08
C ARG A 87 4.80 -8.06 11.01
N ARG A 88 5.85 -7.34 10.62
CA ARG A 88 6.43 -6.23 11.40
C ARG A 88 5.41 -5.11 11.60
N ILE A 89 4.62 -4.79 10.57
CA ILE A 89 3.60 -3.75 10.67
C ILE A 89 2.56 -4.11 11.74
N ILE A 90 2.12 -5.38 11.79
CA ILE A 90 1.23 -5.86 12.86
C ILE A 90 1.91 -5.75 14.23
N GLU A 91 3.17 -6.20 14.33
CA GLU A 91 3.94 -6.14 15.57
C GLU A 91 4.06 -4.71 16.11
N MET A 92 4.40 -3.74 15.25
CA MET A 92 4.48 -2.31 15.59
C MET A 92 3.12 -1.77 16.07
N ALA A 93 2.03 -2.15 15.40
CA ALA A 93 0.68 -1.76 15.82
C ALA A 93 0.30 -2.33 17.20
N VAL A 94 0.64 -3.59 17.47
CA VAL A 94 0.36 -4.24 18.77
C VAL A 94 1.23 -3.66 19.89
N LEU A 95 2.48 -3.31 19.60
CA LEU A 95 3.42 -2.71 20.55
C LEU A 95 3.16 -1.22 20.82
N GLY A 96 2.29 -0.57 20.04
CA GLY A 96 1.95 0.83 20.24
C GLY A 96 2.91 1.82 19.59
N MET A 97 3.68 1.40 18.60
CA MET A 97 4.63 2.26 17.87
C MET A 97 3.89 3.14 16.84
N LYS A 98 3.02 4.03 17.35
CA LYS A 98 2.08 4.84 16.57
C LYS A 98 2.81 5.82 15.65
N GLU A 99 3.81 6.53 16.14
CA GLU A 99 4.52 7.52 15.32
C GLU A 99 5.30 6.85 14.18
N GLU A 100 5.99 5.73 14.48
CA GLU A 100 6.81 5.03 13.49
C GLU A 100 5.97 4.36 12.41
N ILE A 101 4.82 3.80 12.75
CA ILE A 101 3.96 3.13 11.78
C ILE A 101 3.21 4.12 10.88
N LEU A 102 2.72 5.24 11.43
CA LEU A 102 1.92 6.20 10.68
C LEU A 102 2.78 7.09 9.76
N SER A 103 4.02 7.37 10.15
CA SER A 103 5.01 8.08 9.32
C SER A 103 5.68 7.19 8.26
N SER A 104 5.59 5.86 8.41
CA SER A 104 6.24 4.93 7.50
C SER A 104 5.59 4.88 6.13
N GLU A 105 6.40 4.89 5.06
CA GLU A 105 5.91 4.65 3.71
C GLU A 105 5.44 3.20 3.49
N GLU A 106 5.88 2.26 4.32
CA GLU A 106 5.63 0.82 4.16
C GLU A 106 4.13 0.52 4.09
N ILE A 107 3.29 1.19 4.89
CA ILE A 107 1.85 0.95 4.90
C ILE A 107 1.20 1.25 3.54
N TRP A 108 1.75 2.21 2.78
CA TRP A 108 1.19 2.68 1.51
C TRP A 108 1.52 1.79 0.32
N ILE A 109 2.55 0.95 0.42
CA ILE A 109 3.03 0.06 -0.65
C ILE A 109 2.17 -1.21 -0.77
N CYS A 110 1.41 -1.55 0.27
CA CYS A 110 0.52 -2.72 0.24
C CYS A 110 -0.47 -2.62 -0.93
N ALA A 111 -0.38 -3.57 -1.86
CA ALA A 111 -1.24 -3.66 -3.04
C ALA A 111 -2.63 -4.26 -2.78
N SER A 112 -2.96 -4.59 -1.53
CA SER A 112 -4.24 -5.20 -1.13
C SER A 112 -4.63 -6.43 -1.96
N CYS A 113 -3.65 -7.25 -2.38
CA CYS A 113 -3.86 -8.46 -3.19
C CYS A 113 -4.53 -9.64 -2.45
N GLN A 114 -4.78 -9.52 -1.14
CA GLN A 114 -5.46 -10.50 -0.28
C GLN A 114 -4.79 -11.88 -0.12
N THR A 115 -3.63 -12.15 -0.74
CA THR A 115 -2.90 -13.43 -0.58
C THR A 115 -2.57 -13.77 0.87
N CYS A 116 -2.24 -12.75 1.67
CA CYS A 116 -1.93 -12.92 3.10
C CYS A 116 -3.17 -13.23 3.95
N TYR A 117 -4.36 -12.81 3.52
CA TYR A 117 -5.61 -13.12 4.19
C TYR A 117 -5.95 -14.61 4.03
N GLU A 118 -5.95 -15.12 2.80
CA GLU A 118 -6.29 -16.52 2.52
C GLU A 118 -5.33 -17.53 3.18
N ARG A 119 -4.07 -17.17 3.33
CA ARG A 119 -3.05 -18.06 3.90
C ARG A 119 -2.90 -17.92 5.41
N CYS A 120 -3.63 -17.01 6.06
CA CYS A 120 -3.48 -16.79 7.49
C CYS A 120 -4.10 -17.95 8.30
N PRO A 121 -3.32 -18.69 9.10
CA PRO A 121 -3.85 -19.77 9.94
C PRO A 121 -4.68 -19.27 11.14
N GLN A 122 -4.66 -17.97 11.43
CA GLN A 122 -5.50 -17.32 12.44
C GLN A 122 -6.59 -16.45 11.82
N ASN A 123 -6.77 -16.53 10.50
CA ASN A 123 -7.76 -15.76 9.76
C ASN A 123 -7.67 -14.23 9.97
N VAL A 124 -6.45 -13.73 10.21
CA VAL A 124 -6.21 -12.27 10.33
C VAL A 124 -6.31 -11.64 8.96
N LYS A 125 -7.27 -10.73 8.81
CA LYS A 125 -7.51 -9.97 7.60
C LYS A 125 -6.50 -8.84 7.42
N PHE A 126 -5.24 -9.19 7.16
CA PHE A 126 -4.15 -8.22 7.13
C PHE A 126 -4.38 -7.03 6.17
N SER A 127 -4.93 -7.26 4.97
CA SER A 127 -5.23 -6.16 4.04
C SER A 127 -6.25 -5.17 4.60
N GLU A 128 -7.24 -5.66 5.36
CA GLU A 128 -8.22 -4.80 6.05
C GLU A 128 -7.56 -4.07 7.23
N VAL A 129 -6.70 -4.74 8.01
CA VAL A 129 -5.94 -4.13 9.11
C VAL A 129 -5.03 -2.99 8.59
N ILE A 130 -4.39 -3.17 7.43
CA ILE A 130 -3.61 -2.09 6.80
C ILE A 130 -4.53 -0.94 6.37
N GLY A 131 -5.73 -1.22 5.87
CA GLY A 131 -6.74 -0.20 5.61
C GLY A 131 -7.11 0.59 6.86
N ALA A 132 -7.37 -0.10 7.97
CA ALA A 132 -7.63 0.51 9.28
C ALA A 132 -6.47 1.43 9.72
N ILE A 133 -5.23 0.98 9.61
CA ILE A 133 -4.05 1.79 9.96
C ILE A 133 -3.93 3.01 9.05
N LYS A 134 -4.16 2.86 7.74
CA LYS A 134 -4.18 3.99 6.79
C LYS A 134 -5.24 5.01 7.15
N ASN A 135 -6.42 4.58 7.58
CA ASN A 135 -7.49 5.49 8.01
C ASN A 135 -7.08 6.31 9.23
N VAL A 136 -6.44 5.68 10.22
CA VAL A 136 -5.87 6.41 11.37
C VAL A 136 -4.81 7.40 10.90
N ALA A 137 -3.90 6.99 10.00
CA ALA A 137 -2.88 7.88 9.45
C ALA A 137 -3.49 9.10 8.75
N MET A 138 -4.53 8.89 7.93
CA MET A 138 -5.22 9.97 7.24
C MET A 138 -5.89 10.94 8.22
N LYS A 139 -6.53 10.42 9.28
CA LYS A 139 -7.16 11.23 10.30
C LYS A 139 -6.14 12.09 11.05
N GLU A 140 -5.05 11.48 11.51
CA GLU A 140 -3.95 12.17 12.21
C GLU A 140 -3.27 13.23 11.31
N ALA A 141 -3.14 12.95 10.01
CA ALA A 141 -2.60 13.91 9.06
C ALA A 141 -3.54 15.10 8.82
N GLN A 142 -4.86 14.88 8.83
CA GLN A 142 -5.86 15.94 8.72
C GLN A 142 -5.89 16.84 9.98
N GLU A 143 -5.64 16.25 11.14
CA GLU A 143 -5.50 16.97 12.42
C GLU A 143 -4.15 17.71 12.54
N GLY A 144 -3.18 17.41 11.66
CA GLY A 144 -1.87 18.05 11.61
C GLY A 144 -0.83 17.42 12.54
N ASN A 145 -1.11 16.24 13.09
CA ASN A 145 -0.22 15.55 14.03
C ASN A 145 0.92 14.81 13.32
N ILE A 146 0.70 14.40 12.06
CA ILE A 146 1.70 13.69 11.26
C ILE A 146 1.79 14.23 9.83
N GLU A 147 2.97 14.11 9.23
CA GLU A 147 3.17 14.35 7.80
C GLU A 147 3.30 13.02 7.05
N ILE A 148 2.44 12.79 6.06
CA ILE A 148 2.51 11.59 5.22
C ILE A 148 3.47 11.84 4.06
N THR A 149 4.61 11.16 4.05
CA THR A 149 5.61 11.29 2.96
C THR A 149 5.14 10.69 1.64
N SER A 150 4.25 9.68 1.70
CA SER A 150 3.76 8.99 0.50
C SER A 150 2.86 9.88 -0.37
N LYS A 151 3.01 9.79 -1.69
CA LYS A 151 2.11 10.44 -2.67
C LYS A 151 0.77 9.71 -2.83
N LYS A 152 0.64 8.49 -2.30
CA LYS A 152 -0.54 7.63 -2.48
C LYS A 152 -1.85 8.27 -2.00
N PRO A 153 -1.94 8.88 -0.81
CA PRO A 153 -3.16 9.59 -0.40
C PRO A 153 -3.58 10.71 -1.36
N GLY A 154 -2.59 11.44 -1.88
CA GLY A 154 -2.82 12.47 -2.90
C GLY A 154 -3.49 11.89 -4.15
N PHE A 155 -2.96 10.77 -4.64
CA PHE A 155 -3.52 10.04 -5.78
C PHE A 155 -4.92 9.51 -5.50
N ASP A 156 -5.12 8.86 -4.35
CA ASP A 156 -6.40 8.26 -3.99
C ASP A 156 -7.50 9.33 -3.90
N GLY A 157 -7.19 10.50 -3.34
CA GLY A 157 -8.13 11.63 -3.34
C GLY A 157 -8.42 12.17 -4.75
N SER A 158 -7.44 12.17 -5.67
CA SER A 158 -7.66 12.56 -7.07
C SER A 158 -8.52 11.54 -7.81
N PHE A 159 -8.29 10.25 -7.54
CA PHE A 159 -9.09 9.15 -8.07
C PHE A 159 -10.54 9.25 -7.61
N MET A 160 -10.77 9.40 -6.30
CA MET A 160 -12.12 9.50 -5.75
C MET A 160 -12.87 10.72 -6.28
N ARG A 161 -12.20 11.87 -6.44
CA ARG A 161 -12.78 13.06 -7.09
C ARG A 161 -13.30 12.77 -8.50
N MET A 162 -12.57 12.00 -9.31
CA MET A 162 -13.05 11.64 -10.65
C MET A 162 -14.32 10.79 -10.61
N ILE A 163 -14.38 9.84 -9.66
CA ILE A 163 -15.56 8.98 -9.46
C ILE A 163 -16.74 9.81 -8.96
N GLU A 164 -16.53 10.74 -8.03
CA GLU A 164 -17.58 11.63 -7.52
C GLU A 164 -18.16 12.54 -8.63
N MET A 165 -17.29 13.13 -9.47
CA MET A 165 -17.71 14.07 -10.50
C MET A 165 -18.36 13.41 -11.73
N PHE A 166 -17.87 12.23 -12.12
CA PHE A 166 -18.22 11.59 -13.40
C PHE A 166 -18.86 10.21 -13.24
N GLY A 167 -18.84 9.61 -12.05
CA GLY A 167 -19.28 8.23 -11.78
C GLY A 167 -18.46 7.17 -12.50
N ARG A 168 -17.34 7.56 -13.12
CA ARG A 168 -16.38 6.69 -13.81
C ARG A 168 -15.02 7.36 -13.84
N LEU A 169 -13.98 6.56 -14.02
CA LEU A 169 -12.64 7.10 -14.15
C LEU A 169 -12.47 7.86 -15.47
N TYR A 170 -12.07 9.12 -15.38
CA TYR A 170 -11.65 9.94 -16.51
C TYR A 170 -10.12 10.08 -16.47
N GLU A 171 -9.42 9.23 -17.21
CA GLU A 171 -7.96 9.04 -17.09
C GLU A 171 -7.14 10.32 -17.32
N PRO A 172 -7.41 11.15 -18.36
CA PRO A 172 -6.67 12.41 -18.53
C PRO A 172 -6.95 13.40 -17.41
N GLY A 173 -8.19 13.46 -16.90
CA GLY A 173 -8.54 14.32 -15.78
C GLY A 173 -7.85 13.89 -14.49
N LEU A 174 -7.78 12.58 -14.23
CA LEU A 174 -7.03 12.02 -13.11
C LEU A 174 -5.56 12.42 -13.18
N LEU A 175 -4.93 12.20 -14.35
CA LEU A 175 -3.52 12.50 -14.55
C LEU A 175 -3.24 14.00 -14.34
N MET A 176 -4.11 14.87 -14.88
CA MET A 176 -3.99 16.32 -14.73
C MET A 176 -4.21 16.76 -13.28
N ASP A 177 -5.24 16.25 -12.59
CA ASP A 177 -5.51 16.58 -11.19
C ASP A 177 -4.35 16.14 -10.27
N PHE A 178 -3.87 14.92 -10.45
CA PHE A 178 -2.79 14.39 -9.62
C PHE A 178 -1.42 15.03 -9.91
N LEU A 179 -1.00 15.09 -11.19
CA LEU A 179 0.33 15.59 -11.53
C LEU A 179 0.41 17.11 -11.44
N LEU A 180 -0.56 17.85 -12.00
CA LEU A 180 -0.49 19.31 -12.04
C LEU A 180 -1.06 19.98 -10.78
N LEU A 181 -2.26 19.60 -10.35
CA LEU A 181 -2.95 20.33 -9.28
C LEU A 181 -2.42 19.97 -7.90
N LYS A 182 -2.17 18.67 -7.64
CA LYS A 182 -1.69 18.22 -6.32
C LYS A 182 -0.16 18.21 -6.19
N ASN A 183 0.55 17.65 -7.17
CA ASN A 183 2.01 17.49 -7.06
C ASN A 183 2.83 18.61 -7.72
N LYS A 184 2.20 19.48 -8.52
CA LYS A 184 2.87 20.51 -9.35
C LYS A 184 4.03 19.95 -10.19
N ASP A 185 3.94 18.68 -10.57
CA ASP A 185 4.96 17.96 -11.33
C ASP A 185 4.72 18.11 -12.84
N PHE A 186 5.12 19.27 -13.36
CA PHE A 186 5.04 19.55 -14.80
C PHE A 186 5.95 18.64 -15.62
N ASN A 187 7.10 18.24 -15.07
CA ASN A 187 8.07 17.40 -15.78
C ASN A 187 7.51 15.99 -16.02
N GLY A 188 6.83 15.41 -15.03
CA GLY A 188 6.12 14.15 -15.17
C GLY A 188 5.08 14.20 -16.30
N LEU A 189 4.32 15.29 -16.40
CA LEU A 189 3.31 15.45 -17.46
C LEU A 189 3.95 15.46 -18.86
N PHE A 190 5.03 16.22 -19.05
CA PHE A 190 5.75 16.25 -20.33
C PHE A 190 6.33 14.88 -20.68
N GLY A 191 6.78 14.10 -19.69
CA GLY A 191 7.26 12.73 -19.87
C GLY A 191 6.18 11.77 -20.39
N TYR A 192 4.94 11.87 -19.89
CA TYR A 192 3.83 11.01 -20.33
C TYR A 192 3.13 11.49 -21.61
N MET A 193 3.36 12.74 -22.03
CA MET A 193 2.69 13.35 -23.18
C MET A 193 2.86 12.57 -24.50
N PRO A 194 4.06 12.06 -24.89
CA PRO A 194 4.21 11.27 -26.12
C PRO A 194 3.38 9.97 -26.11
N LEU A 195 3.29 9.31 -24.95
CA LEU A 195 2.46 8.11 -24.77
C LEU A 195 0.97 8.47 -24.88
N GLY A 196 0.55 9.56 -24.22
CA GLY A 196 -0.81 10.08 -24.29
C GLY A 196 -1.25 10.39 -25.72
N ILE A 197 -0.40 11.06 -26.52
CA ILE A 197 -0.67 11.36 -27.93
C ILE A 197 -0.82 10.06 -28.74
N ASN A 198 0.05 9.07 -28.52
CA ASN A 198 -0.02 7.79 -29.23
C ASN A 198 -1.29 6.99 -28.88
N MET A 199 -1.77 7.06 -27.63
CA MET A 199 -3.02 6.44 -27.22
C MET A 199 -4.24 7.20 -27.73
N PHE A 200 -4.20 8.53 -27.77
CA PHE A 200 -5.23 9.37 -28.36
C PHE A 200 -5.38 9.11 -29.86
N LYS A 201 -4.27 9.03 -30.61
CA LYS A 201 -4.27 8.65 -32.04
C LYS A 201 -4.88 7.27 -32.29
N LYS A 202 -4.80 6.36 -31.32
CA LYS A 202 -5.39 5.02 -31.37
C LYS A 202 -6.84 4.97 -30.84
N GLY A 203 -7.44 6.12 -30.50
CA GLY A 203 -8.80 6.19 -29.97
C GLY A 203 -8.98 5.57 -28.58
N LYS A 204 -7.89 5.35 -27.84
CA LYS A 204 -7.92 4.69 -26.52
C LYS A 204 -8.20 5.65 -25.35
N ILE A 205 -8.08 6.96 -25.59
CA ILE A 205 -8.28 7.99 -24.57
C ILE A 205 -9.39 8.91 -25.05
N ALA A 206 -10.42 9.09 -24.21
CA ALA A 206 -11.41 10.13 -24.40
C ALA A 206 -10.85 11.44 -23.83
N PHE A 207 -10.88 12.53 -24.60
CA PHE A 207 -10.44 13.86 -24.14
C PHE A 207 -11.55 14.66 -23.45
N PHE A 208 -12.81 14.26 -23.64
CA PHE A 208 -13.93 14.86 -22.92
C PHE A 208 -14.48 13.84 -21.92
N PRO A 209 -14.77 14.26 -20.68
CA PRO A 209 -15.34 13.37 -19.70
C PRO A 209 -16.76 12.97 -20.11
N SER A 210 -17.10 11.70 -19.90
CA SER A 210 -18.48 11.21 -20.02
C SER A 210 -19.01 10.86 -18.63
N LYS A 211 -20.29 11.17 -18.38
CA LYS A 211 -20.96 10.84 -17.12
C LYS A 211 -21.77 9.56 -17.27
N ILE A 212 -21.83 8.77 -16.20
CA ILE A 212 -22.75 7.63 -16.13
C ILE A 212 -24.19 8.13 -15.95
N LYS A 213 -25.18 7.31 -16.34
CA LYS A 213 -26.61 7.66 -16.19
C LYS A 213 -27.07 7.69 -14.73
N GLY A 214 -26.51 6.83 -13.87
CA GLY A 214 -26.90 6.69 -12.46
C GLY A 214 -26.11 7.57 -11.49
N MET A 215 -25.91 8.86 -11.81
CA MET A 215 -25.09 9.74 -10.97
C MET A 215 -25.68 10.00 -9.59
N ASP A 216 -27.01 10.04 -9.48
CA ASP A 216 -27.69 10.29 -8.21
C ASP A 216 -27.40 9.17 -7.19
N CYS A 217 -27.27 7.92 -7.66
CA CYS A 217 -26.84 6.80 -6.82
C CYS A 217 -25.42 7.00 -6.28
N ILE A 218 -24.49 7.49 -7.11
CA ILE A 218 -23.11 7.77 -6.69
C ILE A 218 -23.10 8.86 -5.64
N LYS A 219 -23.81 9.97 -5.86
CA LYS A 219 -23.91 11.06 -4.89
C LYS A 219 -24.43 10.57 -3.54
N ASN A 220 -25.51 9.79 -3.54
CA ASN A 220 -26.06 9.21 -2.31
C ASN A 220 -25.07 8.29 -1.58
N ILE A 221 -24.15 7.62 -2.29
CA ILE A 221 -23.09 6.82 -1.67
C ILE A 221 -22.08 7.72 -0.98
N PHE A 222 -21.63 8.79 -1.65
CA PHE A 222 -20.69 9.75 -1.06
C PHE A 222 -21.29 10.51 0.13
N GLU A 223 -22.54 10.93 0.06
CA GLU A 223 -23.26 11.57 1.18
C GLU A 223 -23.29 10.66 2.41
N LYS A 224 -23.59 9.37 2.24
CA LYS A 224 -23.56 8.40 3.35
C LYS A 224 -22.17 8.17 3.93
N LEU A 225 -21.13 8.25 3.10
CA LEU A 225 -19.75 8.11 3.57
C LEU A 225 -19.25 9.34 4.33
N GLU A 226 -19.85 10.52 4.11
CA GLU A 226 -19.56 11.74 4.89
C GLU A 226 -20.26 11.76 6.25
N GLU A 227 -21.33 10.96 6.43
CA GLU A 227 -22.09 10.84 7.67
C GLU A 227 -21.51 9.82 8.68
N GLU A 228 -20.63 8.92 8.23
CA GLU A 228 -19.94 7.88 9.04
C GLU A 228 -18.57 8.32 9.58
#